data_AF-R3WG51-F1
#
_entry.id   AF-R3WG51-F1
#
_cell.length_a   1.000
_cell.length_b   1.000
_cell.length_c   1.000
_cell.angle_alpha   90.00
_cell.angle_beta   90.00
_cell.angle_gamma   90.00
#
_symmetry.space_group_name_H-M   'P 1'
#
loop_
_entity.id
_entity.type
_entity.pdbx_description
1 polymer ?
#
loop_
_entity_poly.entity_id
_entity_poly.type
_entity_poly.pdbx_seq_one_letter_code
_entity_poly.pdbx_strand_id
1 'polypeptide(L)'
;MKKLIVLFLLVLVGCSKEKVPKEQEETAKIDFKFEGKKLMIANDSEKVLTVFESETTFLIEKNKEWVLTDRTTGLLARSGGALSKSVYEYDLTNELSEIDSNKVKVTVYYTLGSSGAGKTYAKELLYEE
;
A
#
# COMPACT_ATOMS: atom_id res chain seq x y z
N MET A 1 -24.16 -57.68 17.94
CA MET A 1 -22.86 -58.22 18.40
C MET A 1 -21.75 -57.61 17.55
N LYS A 2 -20.70 -57.08 18.21
CA LYS A 2 -19.27 -57.05 17.77
C LYS A 2 -18.97 -56.36 16.41
N LYS A 3 -18.06 -55.41 16.23
CA LYS A 3 -16.95 -54.85 17.03
C LYS A 3 -16.52 -53.54 16.34
N LEU A 4 -16.00 -52.60 17.12
CA LEU A 4 -15.06 -51.54 16.73
C LEU A 4 -14.02 -52.04 15.73
N ILE A 5 -13.63 -51.23 14.74
CA ILE A 5 -12.22 -50.82 14.55
C ILE A 5 -12.18 -49.36 14.12
N VAL A 6 -11.65 -48.56 15.03
CA VAL A 6 -11.17 -47.19 14.87
C VAL A 6 -9.94 -47.22 13.95
N LEU A 7 -9.95 -46.44 12.87
CA LEU A 7 -8.71 -46.04 12.21
C LEU A 7 -8.65 -44.52 12.20
N PHE A 8 -8.14 -43.98 13.30
CA PHE A 8 -7.74 -42.58 13.41
C PHE A 8 -6.54 -42.37 12.49
N LEU A 9 -6.79 -41.91 11.25
CA LEU A 9 -5.77 -41.21 10.49
C LEU A 9 -5.55 -39.86 11.18
N LEU A 10 -4.60 -39.83 12.10
CA LEU A 10 -3.94 -38.59 12.49
C LEU A 10 -3.13 -38.13 11.28
N VAL A 11 -3.79 -37.40 10.38
CA VAL A 11 -3.09 -36.51 9.46
C VAL A 11 -2.43 -35.47 10.36
N LEU A 12 -1.13 -35.67 10.59
CA LEU A 12 -0.24 -34.61 11.04
C LEU A 12 -0.31 -33.53 9.98
N VAL A 13 -1.26 -32.60 10.14
CA VAL A 13 -1.19 -31.29 9.51
C VAL A 13 -0.03 -30.60 10.20
N GLY A 14 1.18 -30.91 9.74
CA GLY A 14 2.33 -30.09 10.04
C GLY A 14 1.95 -28.68 9.61
N CYS A 15 1.85 -27.77 10.58
CA CYS A 15 1.86 -26.35 10.30
C CYS A 15 3.20 -26.08 9.60
N SER A 16 3.21 -26.22 8.28
CA SER A 16 4.25 -25.65 7.45
C SER A 16 4.13 -24.16 7.71
N LYS A 17 5.06 -23.62 8.49
CA LYS A 17 5.27 -22.18 8.53
C LYS A 17 5.70 -21.84 7.11
N GLU A 18 4.75 -21.49 6.26
CA GLU A 18 5.05 -20.95 4.94
C GLU A 18 6.05 -19.82 5.18
N LYS A 19 7.24 -19.98 4.62
CA LYS A 19 8.25 -18.92 4.68
C LYS A 19 7.63 -17.75 3.96
N VAL A 20 7.27 -16.73 4.71
CA VAL A 20 6.79 -15.46 4.15
C VAL A 20 7.86 -15.03 3.14
N PRO A 21 7.49 -14.77 1.88
CA PRO A 21 8.47 -14.35 0.89
C PRO A 21 9.19 -13.09 1.38
N LYS A 22 10.53 -13.03 1.21
CA LYS A 22 11.35 -11.87 1.61
C LYS A 22 10.73 -10.54 1.15
N GLU A 23 10.15 -10.54 -0.03
CA GLU A 23 9.50 -9.38 -0.61
C GLU A 23 8.30 -8.87 0.22
N GLN A 24 7.49 -9.79 0.74
CA GLN A 24 6.35 -9.45 1.60
C GLN A 24 6.85 -8.91 2.95
N GLU A 25 7.94 -9.46 3.49
CA GLU A 25 8.61 -8.92 4.68
C GLU A 25 9.12 -7.50 4.46
N GLU A 26 9.72 -7.17 3.30
CA GLU A 26 10.16 -5.80 3.01
C GLU A 26 8.98 -4.83 2.85
N THR A 27 7.89 -5.23 2.19
CA THR A 27 6.69 -4.37 2.09
C THR A 27 6.05 -4.08 3.44
N ALA A 28 6.16 -4.99 4.41
CA ALA A 28 5.68 -4.77 5.77
C ALA A 28 6.49 -3.72 6.54
N LYS A 29 7.68 -3.34 6.04
CA LYS A 29 8.54 -2.28 6.60
C LYS A 29 8.30 -0.92 5.95
N ILE A 30 7.32 -0.80 5.05
CA ILE A 30 6.93 0.47 4.46
C ILE A 30 5.63 0.93 5.12
N ASP A 31 5.69 2.07 5.79
CA ASP A 31 4.52 2.69 6.41
C ASP A 31 4.08 3.93 5.64
N PHE A 32 2.77 4.14 5.61
CA PHE A 32 2.13 5.26 4.96
C PHE A 32 1.09 5.83 5.91
N LYS A 33 1.11 7.14 6.12
CA LYS A 33 0.14 7.83 6.99
C LYS A 33 -0.09 9.26 6.55
N PHE A 34 -1.23 9.82 6.93
CA PHE A 34 -1.49 11.25 6.76
C PHE A 34 -1.09 12.04 7.99
N GLU A 35 -0.46 13.19 7.78
CA GLU A 35 -0.29 14.27 8.76
C GLU A 35 -0.87 15.55 8.17
N GLY A 36 -2.14 15.83 8.49
CA GLY A 36 -2.93 16.81 7.74
C GLY A 36 -3.05 16.39 6.27
N LYS A 37 -2.85 17.33 5.34
CA LYS A 37 -2.88 17.06 3.89
C LYS A 37 -1.56 16.54 3.31
N LYS A 38 -0.63 16.11 4.17
CA LYS A 38 0.66 15.53 3.77
C LYS A 38 0.63 14.03 3.95
N LEU A 39 1.05 13.30 2.93
CA LEU A 39 1.28 11.87 3.00
C LEU A 39 2.74 11.63 3.42
N MET A 40 2.90 11.04 4.60
CA MET A 40 4.18 10.63 5.15
C MET A 40 4.44 9.17 4.77
N ILE A 41 5.61 8.89 4.19
CA ILE A 41 6.04 7.56 3.78
C ILE A 41 7.34 7.23 4.50
N ALA A 42 7.31 6.22 5.38
CA ALA A 42 8.50 5.73 6.07
C ALA A 42 8.97 4.43 5.43
N ASN A 43 10.25 4.38 5.02
CA ASN A 43 10.85 3.20 4.43
C ASN A 43 11.89 2.59 5.38
N ASP A 44 11.49 1.65 6.22
CA ASP A 44 12.41 0.91 7.10
C ASP A 44 13.01 -0.33 6.44
N SER A 45 12.73 -0.56 5.15
CA SER A 45 13.33 -1.63 4.37
C SER A 45 14.78 -1.31 3.99
N GLU A 46 15.55 -2.33 3.63
CA GLU A 46 16.92 -2.15 3.10
C GLU A 46 16.93 -1.68 1.63
N LYS A 47 15.76 -1.62 1.00
CA LYS A 47 15.61 -1.29 -0.43
C LYS A 47 15.27 0.18 -0.63
N VAL A 48 15.66 0.71 -1.77
CA VAL A 48 15.18 2.02 -2.25
C VAL A 48 13.71 1.87 -2.63
N LEU A 49 12.85 2.73 -2.11
CA LEU A 49 11.46 2.83 -2.52
C LEU A 49 11.35 3.87 -3.65
N THR A 50 10.54 3.63 -4.67
CA THR A 50 10.23 4.65 -5.68
C THR A 50 8.72 4.80 -5.77
N VAL A 51 8.21 5.99 -5.49
CA VAL A 51 6.78 6.32 -5.62
C VAL A 51 6.49 6.77 -7.04
N PHE A 52 5.41 6.25 -7.62
CA PHE A 52 4.87 6.71 -8.90
C PHE A 52 3.78 7.73 -8.65
N GLU A 53 4.21 8.97 -8.40
CA GLU A 53 3.31 10.09 -8.15
C GLU A 53 2.22 10.17 -9.22
N SER A 54 2.60 10.12 -10.51
CA SER A 54 1.69 10.16 -11.67
C SER A 54 0.62 9.06 -11.73
N GLU A 55 0.78 7.98 -10.97
CA GLU A 55 -0.17 6.88 -10.91
C GLU A 55 -1.07 6.93 -9.66
N THR A 56 -0.81 7.88 -8.74
CA THR A 56 -1.62 8.03 -7.53
C THR A 56 -3.06 8.38 -7.87
N THR A 57 -4.02 7.66 -7.27
CA THR A 57 -5.45 7.88 -7.53
C THR A 57 -6.18 8.35 -6.30
N PHE A 58 -7.22 9.15 -6.53
CA PHE A 58 -8.09 9.70 -5.50
C PHE A 58 -9.53 9.28 -5.80
N LEU A 59 -10.16 8.60 -4.85
CA LEU A 59 -11.55 8.17 -4.94
C LEU A 59 -12.36 8.78 -3.80
N ILE A 60 -13.61 9.10 -4.09
CA ILE A 60 -14.59 9.58 -3.09
C ILE A 60 -15.78 8.63 -3.05
N GLU A 61 -16.47 8.60 -1.91
CA GLU A 61 -17.67 7.79 -1.78
C GLU A 61 -18.89 8.53 -2.35
N LYS A 62 -19.54 7.95 -3.36
CA LYS A 62 -20.84 8.40 -3.88
C LYS A 62 -21.78 7.21 -3.89
N ASN A 63 -22.97 7.36 -3.31
CA ASN A 63 -23.97 6.28 -3.26
C ASN A 63 -23.44 4.95 -2.70
N LYS A 64 -22.54 5.00 -1.70
CA LYS A 64 -21.85 3.84 -1.08
C LYS A 64 -20.86 3.10 -2.00
N GLU A 65 -20.46 3.74 -3.10
CA GLU A 65 -19.45 3.23 -4.02
C GLU A 65 -18.27 4.20 -4.10
N TRP A 66 -17.06 3.66 -4.21
CA TRP A 66 -15.86 4.45 -4.43
C TRP A 66 -15.76 4.80 -5.90
N VAL A 67 -15.80 6.10 -6.22
CA VAL A 67 -15.68 6.61 -7.58
C VAL A 67 -14.43 7.44 -7.73
N LEU A 68 -13.75 7.29 -8.87
CA LEU A 68 -12.61 8.13 -9.21
C LEU A 68 -13.01 9.61 -9.26
N THR A 69 -12.14 10.46 -8.72
CA THR A 69 -12.27 11.90 -8.90
C THR A 69 -11.75 12.30 -10.27
N ASP A 70 -12.31 13.36 -10.86
CA ASP A 70 -11.87 13.88 -12.16
C ASP A 70 -10.51 14.60 -12.08
N ARG A 71 -9.91 14.72 -10.89
CA ARG A 71 -8.63 15.37 -10.64
C ARG A 71 -7.47 14.46 -11.08
N THR A 72 -7.07 14.63 -12.34
CA THR A 72 -5.81 14.12 -12.92
C THR A 72 -4.73 15.22 -13.02
N THR A 73 -5.05 16.45 -12.61
CA THR A 73 -4.21 17.64 -12.78
C THR A 73 -3.51 18.00 -11.47
N GLY A 74 -2.27 17.59 -11.30
CA GLY A 74 -1.45 17.94 -10.13
C GLY A 74 -0.11 17.21 -10.09
N LEU A 75 -0.08 15.99 -10.65
CA LEU A 75 1.07 15.10 -10.63
C LEU A 75 2.11 15.50 -11.70
N LEU A 76 2.73 16.68 -11.54
CA LEU A 76 3.92 17.03 -12.30
C LEU A 76 5.06 16.10 -11.88
N ALA A 77 5.23 15.05 -12.68
CA ALA A 77 6.21 13.99 -12.63
C ALA A 77 7.53 14.35 -11.92
N ARG A 78 7.60 14.06 -10.63
CA ARG A 78 8.89 13.86 -9.95
C ARG A 78 8.88 12.45 -9.40
N SER A 79 9.47 11.50 -10.14
CA SER A 79 9.79 10.18 -9.59
C SER A 79 10.93 10.34 -8.58
N GLY A 80 10.59 10.79 -7.37
CA GLY A 80 11.52 10.88 -6.25
C GLY A 80 11.78 9.50 -5.67
N GLY A 81 12.99 8.98 -5.84
CA GLY A 81 13.43 7.76 -5.16
C GLY A 81 13.62 8.03 -3.67
N ALA A 82 12.91 7.28 -2.85
CA ALA A 82 13.06 7.23 -1.42
C ALA A 82 14.21 6.27 -1.02
N LEU A 83 15.31 6.80 -0.48
CA LEU A 83 16.40 6.02 0.08
C LEU A 83 15.90 5.13 1.23
N SER A 84 16.70 4.11 1.57
CA SER A 84 16.44 3.24 2.72
C SER A 84 16.57 4.05 4.03
N LYS A 85 15.68 3.81 4.99
CA LYS A 85 15.62 4.43 6.33
C LYS A 85 15.38 5.94 6.33
N SER A 86 14.66 6.45 5.34
CA SER A 86 14.19 7.83 5.32
C SER A 86 12.68 7.94 5.33
N VAL A 87 12.21 9.06 5.87
CA VAL A 87 10.83 9.50 5.81
C VAL A 87 10.71 10.51 4.67
N TYR A 88 9.71 10.30 3.81
CA TYR A 88 9.37 11.18 2.71
C TYR A 88 8.04 11.84 2.99
N GLU A 89 7.99 13.13 2.69
CA GLU A 89 6.77 13.91 2.73
C GLU A 89 6.31 14.12 1.29
N TYR A 90 5.07 13.73 1.02
CA TYR A 90 4.38 14.04 -0.21
C TYR A 90 3.23 15.00 0.09
N ASP A 91 3.39 16.26 -0.29
CA ASP A 91 2.40 17.29 -0.05
C ASP A 91 1.25 17.16 -1.05
N LEU A 92 0.08 16.75 -0.54
CA LEU A 92 -1.15 16.56 -1.31
C LEU A 92 -2.16 17.70 -1.06
N THR A 93 -1.69 18.85 -0.56
CA THR A 93 -2.57 19.97 -0.19
C THR A 93 -3.41 20.45 -1.34
N ASN A 94 -2.84 20.56 -2.55
CA ASN A 94 -3.58 21.03 -3.72
C ASN A 94 -4.65 20.00 -4.13
N GLU A 95 -4.24 18.75 -4.28
CA GLU A 95 -5.10 17.64 -4.70
C GLU A 95 -6.27 17.45 -3.74
N LEU A 96 -6.00 17.41 -2.43
CA LEU A 96 -7.02 17.17 -1.40
C LEU A 96 -7.92 18.37 -1.16
N SER A 97 -7.41 19.61 -1.26
CA SER A 97 -8.25 20.82 -1.05
C SER A 97 -9.22 21.07 -2.19
N GLU A 98 -8.96 20.47 -3.34
CA GLU A 98 -9.77 20.62 -4.54
C GLU A 98 -10.86 19.54 -4.69
N ILE A 99 -10.81 18.50 -3.86
CA ILE A 99 -11.81 17.44 -3.80
C ILE A 99 -12.90 17.89 -2.83
N ASP A 100 -14.14 18.00 -3.33
CA ASP A 100 -15.32 18.31 -2.51
C ASP A 100 -15.81 17.06 -1.75
N SER A 101 -14.98 16.59 -0.82
CA SER A 101 -15.29 15.48 0.09
C SER A 101 -14.39 15.52 1.31
N ASN A 102 -14.98 15.27 2.48
CA ASN A 102 -14.25 15.12 3.74
C ASN A 102 -13.59 13.75 3.91
N LYS A 103 -13.83 12.81 2.97
CA LYS A 103 -13.28 11.46 3.00
C LYS A 103 -12.81 11.05 1.61
N VAL A 104 -11.52 10.81 1.49
CA VAL A 104 -10.88 10.47 0.23
C VAL A 104 -10.07 9.19 0.40
N LYS A 105 -10.31 8.20 -0.45
CA LYS A 105 -9.43 7.06 -0.58
C LYS A 105 -8.29 7.43 -1.52
N VAL A 106 -7.06 7.33 -1.04
CA VAL A 106 -5.85 7.60 -1.81
C VAL A 106 -5.12 6.27 -2.04
N THR A 107 -4.82 5.96 -3.30
CA THR A 107 -4.05 4.78 -3.66
C THR A 107 -2.72 5.20 -4.24
N VAL A 108 -1.63 4.80 -3.57
CA VAL A 108 -0.25 5.14 -3.92
C VAL A 108 0.44 3.92 -4.53
N TYR A 109 1.07 4.11 -5.68
CA TYR A 109 1.82 3.05 -6.36
C TYR A 109 3.32 3.23 -6.15
N TYR A 110 4.03 2.13 -5.88
CA TYR A 110 5.46 2.17 -5.62
C TYR A 110 6.19 0.88 -6.00
N THR A 111 7.52 0.97 -6.10
CA THR A 111 8.43 -0.19 -6.25
C THR A 111 9.50 -0.20 -5.17
N LEU A 112 10.11 -1.36 -4.94
CA LEU A 112 11.25 -1.55 -4.04
C LEU A 112 12.46 -2.13 -4.79
N GLY A 113 13.60 -1.47 -4.72
CA GLY A 113 14.88 -1.87 -5.31
C GLY A 113 15.36 -0.97 -6.47
N SER A 114 16.56 -1.25 -6.98
CA SER A 114 17.15 -0.50 -8.10
C SER A 114 16.45 -0.85 -9.43
N SER A 115 16.04 0.18 -10.15
CA SER A 115 15.12 0.22 -11.30
C SER A 115 15.31 -0.82 -12.42
N GLY A 116 14.19 -1.31 -12.97
CA GLY A 116 14.11 -1.86 -14.33
C GLY A 116 13.06 -2.97 -14.56
N ALA A 117 12.78 -3.78 -13.53
CA ALA A 117 11.83 -4.90 -13.62
C ALA A 117 11.24 -5.25 -12.23
N GLY A 118 11.01 -4.23 -11.41
CA GLY A 118 10.44 -4.40 -10.07
C GLY A 118 8.95 -4.71 -10.12
N LYS A 119 8.47 -5.51 -9.15
CA LYS A 119 7.04 -5.67 -8.91
C LYS A 119 6.47 -4.34 -8.39
N THR A 120 5.40 -3.86 -9.01
CA THR A 120 4.65 -2.70 -8.52
C THR A 120 3.74 -3.12 -7.38
N TYR A 121 3.72 -2.30 -6.33
CA TYR A 121 2.83 -2.42 -5.19
C TYR A 121 1.86 -1.24 -5.16
N ALA A 122 0.70 -1.46 -4.54
CA ALA A 122 -0.27 -0.43 -4.25
C ALA A 122 -0.54 -0.39 -2.74
N LYS A 123 -0.66 0.82 -2.20
CA LYS A 123 -1.13 1.05 -0.85
C LYS A 123 -2.38 1.92 -0.91
N GLU A 124 -3.49 1.41 -0.41
CA GLU A 124 -4.69 2.20 -0.18
C GLU A 124 -4.65 2.82 1.23
N LEU A 125 -5.04 4.08 1.31
CA LEU A 125 -5.21 4.85 2.55
C LEU A 125 -6.51 5.62 2.50
N LEU A 126 -7.06 5.93 3.68
CA LEU A 126 -8.15 6.88 3.83
C LEU A 126 -7.59 8.17 4.42
N TYR A 127 -7.83 9.28 3.73
CA TYR A 127 -7.74 10.63 4.26
C TYR A 127 -9.13 11.05 4.74
N GLU A 128 -9.22 11.53 5.97
CA GLU A 128 -10.43 12.10 6.56
C GLU A 128 -10.04 13.45 7.18
N GLU A 129 -10.79 14.51 6.86
CA GLU A 129 -10.61 15.87 7.40
C GLU A 129 -11.42 16.11 8.69
#